data_AF-A0A6D0Y7I3-F1
#
_entry.id   AF-A0A6D0Y7I3-F1
#
_cell.length_a   1.000
_cell.length_b   1.000
_cell.length_c   1.000
_cell.angle_alpha   90.00
_cell.angle_beta   90.00
_cell.angle_gamma   90.00
#
_symmetry.space_group_name_H-M   'P 1'
#
loop_
_entity.id
_entity.type
_entity.pdbx_description
1 polymer ?
#
loop_
_entity_poly.entity_id
_entity_poly.type
_entity_poly.pdbx_seq_one_letter_code
_entity_poly.pdbx_strand_id
1 'polypeptide(L)' 'MSTKLTGYVWDGCAASGMKLSSVAIMARLADFSNDEGVCWPSIETIARQIGAGMSTVRTAIARL' A
#
# COMPACT_ATOMS: atom_id res chain seq x y z
N MET A 1 7.99 -6.40 11.83
CA MET A 1 8.68 -5.60 10.80
C MET A 1 9.74 -4.75 11.50
N SER A 2 10.97 -4.69 10.98
CA SER A 2 12.04 -3.86 11.57
C SER A 2 11.73 -2.38 11.36
N THR A 3 11.77 -1.57 12.43
CA THR A 3 11.47 -0.13 12.36
C THR A 3 12.41 0.63 11.44
N LYS A 4 13.68 0.20 11.33
CA LYS A 4 14.66 0.75 10.38
C LYS A 4 14.26 0.49 8.94
N LEU A 5 13.79 -0.73 8.65
CA LEU A 5 13.37 -1.12 7.31
C LEU A 5 12.14 -0.31 6.88
N THR A 6 11.17 -0.15 7.79
CA THR A 6 10.00 0.69 7.56
C THR A 6 10.39 2.13 7.26
N GLY A 7 11.34 2.71 8.00
CA GLY A 7 11.88 4.05 7.73
C GLY A 7 12.45 4.18 6.32
N TYR A 8 13.32 3.24 5.90
CA TYR A 8 13.91 3.27 4.56
C TYR A 8 12.89 3.16 3.43
N VAL A 9 11.81 2.38 3.61
CA VAL A 9 10.74 2.31 2.62
C VAL A 9 10.05 3.66 2.47
N TRP A 10 9.74 4.35 3.56
CA TRP A 10 9.13 5.68 3.51
C TRP A 10 10.03 6.70 2.82
N ASP A 11 11.31 6.74 3.19
CA ASP A 11 12.28 7.67 2.60
C ASP A 11 12.48 7.41 1.11
N GLY A 12 12.60 6.13 0.71
CA GLY A 12 12.72 5.74 -0.70
C GLY A 12 11.48 6.08 -1.52
N CYS A 13 10.29 5.83 -0.98
CA CYS A 13 9.04 6.20 -1.63
C CYS A 13 8.89 7.72 -1.77
N ALA A 14 9.26 8.48 -0.75
CA ALA A 14 9.25 9.95 -0.82
C ALA A 14 10.22 10.46 -1.90
N ALA A 15 11.44 9.93 -1.96
CA ALA A 15 12.43 10.28 -2.98
C ALA A 15 11.97 9.93 -4.41
N SER A 16 11.19 8.87 -4.58
CA SER A 16 10.61 8.48 -5.89
C SER A 16 9.42 9.36 -6.33
N GLY A 17 8.99 10.32 -5.51
CA GLY A 17 7.81 11.16 -5.79
C GLY A 17 6.48 10.43 -5.60
N MET A 18 6.48 9.30 -4.92
CA MET A 18 5.27 8.50 -4.70
C MET A 18 4.35 9.17 -3.68
N LYS A 19 3.05 9.18 -3.98
CA LYS A 19 2.04 9.69 -3.04
C LYS A 19 1.97 8.79 -1.81
N LEU A 20 1.87 9.41 -0.62
CA LEU A 20 1.75 8.71 0.66
C LEU A 20 0.62 7.66 0.64
N SER A 21 -0.50 7.96 -0.02
CA SER A 21 -1.62 7.03 -0.17
C SER A 21 -1.26 5.78 -0.98
N SER A 22 -0.44 5.89 -2.02
CA SER A 22 0.03 4.75 -2.82
C SER A 22 0.94 3.84 -1.99
N VAL A 23 1.83 4.42 -1.19
CA VAL A 23 2.70 3.66 -0.27
C VAL A 23 1.88 2.92 0.78
N ALA A 24 0.90 3.59 1.38
CA ALA A 24 0.00 2.99 2.36
C ALA A 24 -0.80 1.82 1.77
N ILE A 25 -1.27 1.95 0.52
CA ILE A 25 -1.97 0.89 -0.21
C ILE A 25 -1.04 -0.30 -0.45
N MET A 26 0.18 -0.08 -0.96
CA MET A 26 1.16 -1.16 -1.14
C MET A 26 1.49 -1.86 0.17
N ALA A 27 1.65 -1.12 1.26
CA ALA A 27 1.90 -1.71 2.58
C ALA A 27 0.73 -2.59 3.04
N ARG A 28 -0.53 -2.27 2.71
CA ARG A 28 -1.66 -3.15 2.99
C ARG A 28 -1.65 -4.38 2.10
N LEU A 29 -1.38 -4.24 0.80
CA LEU A 29 -1.30 -5.38 -0.11
C LEU A 29 -0.20 -6.36 0.31
N ALA A 30 0.98 -5.85 0.67
CA ALA A 30 2.10 -6.66 1.14
C ALA A 30 1.77 -7.44 2.42
N ASP A 31 1.11 -6.80 3.40
CA ASP A 31 0.68 -7.45 4.66
C ASP A 31 -0.30 -8.62 4.45
N PHE A 32 -1.06 -8.60 3.35
CA PHE A 32 -2.07 -9.60 3.01
C PHE A 32 -1.75 -10.34 1.71
N SER A 33 -0.46 -10.49 1.40
CA SER A 33 0.03 -11.28 0.27
C SER A 33 0.79 -12.52 0.76
N ASN A 34 0.79 -13.59 -0.03
CA ASN A 34 1.56 -14.80 0.24
C ASN A 34 2.53 -15.14 -0.92
N ASP A 35 3.38 -16.14 -0.70
CA ASP A 35 4.38 -16.59 -1.69
C ASP A 35 3.76 -17.23 -2.95
N GLU A 36 2.49 -17.60 -2.89
CA GLU A 36 1.72 -18.08 -4.05
C GLU A 36 1.20 -16.92 -4.93
N GLY A 37 1.51 -15.67 -4.55
CA GLY A 37 1.07 -14.47 -5.27
C GLY A 37 -0.39 -14.10 -5.04
N VAL A 38 -1.04 -14.70 -4.04
CA VAL A 38 -2.44 -14.39 -3.68
C VAL A 38 -2.46 -13.23 -2.70
N CYS A 39 -3.26 -12.22 -3.00
CA CYS A 39 -3.53 -11.08 -2.12
C CYS A 39 -5.04 -10.99 -1.86
N TRP A 40 -5.48 -11.08 -0.60
CA TRP A 40 -6.90 -11.24 -0.23
C TRP A 40 -7.65 -10.04 0.37
N PRO A 41 -7.09 -8.83 0.58
CA PRO A 41 -7.88 -7.71 1.09
C PRO A 41 -8.77 -7.14 -0.03
N SER A 42 -10.04 -6.88 0.27
CA SER A 42 -10.92 -6.15 -0.66
C SER A 42 -10.53 -4.67 -0.76
N ILE A 43 -10.86 -4.03 -1.87
CA ILE A 43 -10.68 -2.57 -2.06
C ILE A 43 -11.34 -1.78 -0.92
N GLU A 44 -12.55 -2.20 -0.50
CA GLU A 44 -13.27 -1.60 0.61
C GLU A 44 -12.52 -1.73 1.94
N THR A 45 -11.91 -2.88 2.19
CA THR A 45 -11.11 -3.13 3.40
C THR A 45 -9.93 -2.16 3.47
N ILE A 46 -9.20 -2.03 2.37
CA ILE A 46 -8.05 -1.11 2.27
C ILE A 46 -8.52 0.33 2.47
N ALA A 47 -9.56 0.75 1.74
CA ALA A 47 -10.13 2.10 1.81
C ALA A 47 -10.48 2.50 3.25
N ARG A 48 -11.15 1.60 3.99
CA ARG A 48 -11.51 1.80 5.40
C ARG A 48 -10.29 1.88 6.31
N GLN A 49 -9.29 1.02 6.12
CA GLN A 49 -8.09 1.00 6.96
C GLN A 49 -7.24 2.26 6.84
N ILE A 50 -7.16 2.85 5.64
CA ILE A 50 -6.30 4.02 5.39
C ILE A 50 -7.07 5.34 5.32
N GLY A 51 -8.40 5.32 5.48
CA GLY A 51 -9.25 6.51 5.41
C GLY A 51 -9.31 7.15 4.01
N ALA A 52 -9.21 6.34 2.94
CA ALA A 52 -9.25 6.82 1.56
C ALA A 52 -10.53 6.40 0.84
N GLY A 53 -10.91 7.14 -0.21
CA GLY A 53 -12.00 6.73 -1.10
C GLY A 53 -11.66 5.47 -1.92
N MET A 54 -12.63 4.60 -2.16
CA MET A 54 -12.44 3.38 -2.95
C MET A 54 -11.92 3.66 -4.38
N SER A 55 -12.33 4.78 -4.99
CA SER A 55 -11.84 5.21 -6.31
C SER A 55 -10.34 5.54 -6.30
N THR A 56 -9.85 6.17 -5.23
CA THR A 56 -8.42 6.42 -5.00
C THR A 56 -7.66 5.10 -4.89
N VAL A 57 -8.18 4.15 -4.10
CA VAL A 57 -7.55 2.84 -3.94
C VAL A 57 -7.48 2.09 -5.28
N ARG A 58 -8.58 2.00 -6.01
CA ARG A 58 -8.62 1.34 -7.33
C ARG A 58 -7.66 1.98 -8.33
N THR A 59 -7.64 3.31 -8.39
CA THR A 59 -6.76 4.05 -9.32
C THR A 59 -5.30 3.87 -8.97
N ALA A 60 -4.96 3.85 -7.68
CA ALA A 60 -3.61 3.59 -7.23
C ALA A 60 -3.17 2.17 -7.59
N ILE A 61 -3.98 1.14 -7.27
CA ILE A 61 -3.69 -0.26 -7.60
C ILE A 61 -3.45 -0.45 -9.10
N ALA A 62 -4.26 0.18 -9.95
CA ALA A 62 -4.08 0.11 -11.41
C ALA A 62 -2.79 0.76 -11.93
N ARG A 63 -2.03 1.46 -11.09
CA ARG A 63 -0.77 2.15 -11.42
C ARG A 63 0.44 1.58 -10.68
N LEU A 64 0.24 0.58 -9.81
CA LEU A 64 1.30 -0.19 -9.18
C LEU A 64 1.83 -1.23 -10.17
#